data_AF-A0A432FKE2-F1
#
_entry.id   AF-A0A432FKE2-F1
#
_cell.length_a   1.000
_cell.length_b   1.000
_cell.length_c   1.000
_cell.angle_alpha   90.00
_cell.angle_beta   90.00
_cell.angle_gamma   90.00
#
_symmetry.space_group_name_H-M   'P 1'
#
loop_
_entity.id
_entity.type
_entity.pdbx_description
1 polymer ?
#
loop_
_entity_poly.entity_id
_entity_poly.type
_entity_poly.pdbx_seq_one_letter_code
_entity_poly.pdbx_strand_id
1 'polypeptide(L)'
;MASGPPDRSADRFPVPALAPVVHDARQHHGHHHGPVPLRPYRLNPPLPEGPEIRRLRNRLAEAIEGETAQRIEFHLPRLTEWNGRLDGCHITAIESRGKALLTHIDSGHSIYSHNQLYGRWFVVPPGEPPDTRRQLRLAIHTRRYRALLYSASDIEVWPTDQLSEHPFLKRLGPDVLDETTTTAMVLERLRDKAWWRRRLGGFLTDQSFVAGLGNYLRCEILFVAGLHPNQRPCDLDELQLSRISHHPSRNRPLFVA
;
A
#
# COMPACT_ATOMS: atom_id res chain seq x y z
N MET A 1 43.77 48.48 -4.53
CA MET A 1 43.31 48.29 -5.92
C MET A 1 42.61 46.94 -5.99
N ALA A 2 41.46 46.90 -6.64
CA ALA A 2 40.38 45.95 -6.44
C ALA A 2 40.61 44.56 -7.07
N SER A 3 40.14 43.51 -6.40
CA SER A 3 39.87 42.20 -6.99
C SER A 3 38.36 41.95 -6.98
N GLY A 4 37.72 42.08 -8.14
CA GLY A 4 36.29 41.81 -8.33
C GLY A 4 35.96 40.31 -8.32
N PRO A 5 34.69 39.93 -8.08
CA PRO A 5 34.28 38.53 -8.02
C PRO A 5 34.14 37.92 -9.43
N PRO A 6 34.31 36.59 -9.58
CA PRO A 6 34.15 35.94 -10.86
C PRO A 6 32.66 35.77 -11.22
N ASP A 7 32.40 36.03 -12.49
CA ASP A 7 31.15 35.90 -13.22
C ASP A 7 30.59 34.45 -13.15
N ARG A 8 29.30 34.33 -12.86
CA ARG A 8 28.54 33.06 -12.88
C ARG A 8 27.37 33.20 -13.85
N SER A 9 27.68 33.31 -15.14
CA SER A 9 26.69 33.20 -16.21
C SER A 9 27.04 32.08 -17.18
N ALA A 10 26.87 30.82 -16.78
CA ALA A 10 26.70 29.69 -17.70
C ALA A 10 26.24 28.47 -16.90
N ASP A 11 24.94 28.22 -16.89
CA ASP A 11 24.32 26.88 -16.84
C ASP A 11 22.79 27.07 -16.76
N ARG A 12 22.20 27.51 -17.88
CA ARG A 12 20.76 27.39 -18.11
C ARG A 12 20.54 26.16 -18.98
N PHE A 13 20.07 25.07 -18.36
CA PHE A 13 19.53 23.93 -19.10
C PHE A 13 18.31 24.37 -19.92
N PRO A 14 18.19 23.98 -21.20
CA PRO A 14 17.04 24.35 -22.01
C PRO A 14 15.79 23.56 -21.58
N VAL A 15 14.69 24.27 -21.37
CA VAL A 15 13.36 23.69 -21.18
C VAL A 15 12.79 23.32 -22.55
N PRO A 16 12.33 22.07 -22.79
CA PRO A 16 11.74 21.71 -24.08
C PRO A 16 10.36 22.37 -24.25
N ALA A 17 10.11 22.92 -25.44
CA ALA A 17 8.84 23.51 -25.82
C ALA A 17 7.73 22.44 -25.92
N LEU A 18 6.59 22.70 -25.27
CA LEU A 18 5.38 21.88 -25.39
C LEU A 18 4.76 22.07 -26.79
N ALA A 19 4.55 20.96 -27.50
CA ALA A 19 3.82 20.95 -28.76
C ALA A 19 2.32 21.21 -28.53
N PRO A 20 1.62 21.89 -29.46
CA PRO A 20 0.21 22.19 -29.31
C PRO A 20 -0.66 20.94 -29.42
N VAL A 21 -1.64 20.82 -28.51
CA VAL A 21 -2.67 19.78 -28.51
C VAL A 21 -3.66 20.07 -29.63
N VAL A 22 -3.75 19.16 -30.60
CA VAL A 22 -4.78 19.18 -31.64
C VAL A 22 -6.04 18.52 -31.07
N HIS A 23 -7.14 19.28 -30.97
CA HIS A 23 -8.46 18.72 -30.71
C HIS A 23 -9.05 18.18 -32.02
N ASP A 24 -9.08 16.86 -32.18
CA ASP A 24 -9.91 16.21 -33.22
C ASP A 24 -11.24 15.80 -32.59
N ALA A 25 -12.29 16.53 -32.95
CA ALA A 25 -13.67 16.24 -32.61
C ALA A 25 -14.20 15.18 -33.58
N ARG A 26 -14.27 13.91 -33.14
CA ARG A 26 -14.99 12.86 -33.88
C ARG A 26 -15.91 12.04 -32.98
N GLN A 27 -17.19 12.38 -33.11
CA GLN A 27 -18.35 11.49 -33.26
C GLN A 27 -18.45 10.28 -32.32
N HIS A 28 -19.37 10.41 -31.35
CA HIS A 28 -19.87 9.32 -30.53
C HIS A 28 -20.61 8.28 -31.38
N HIS A 29 -20.08 7.07 -31.45
CA HIS A 29 -20.84 5.85 -31.73
C HIS A 29 -20.72 4.92 -30.52
N GLY A 30 -21.88 4.46 -30.04
CA GLY A 30 -22.01 3.68 -28.82
C GLY A 30 -21.32 2.32 -28.91
N HIS A 31 -20.44 2.05 -27.97
CA HIS A 31 -19.96 0.72 -27.66
C HIS A 31 -20.23 0.41 -26.19
N HIS A 32 -21.09 -0.58 -25.96
CA HIS A 32 -21.24 -1.24 -24.68
C HIS A 32 -19.88 -1.82 -24.26
N HIS A 33 -19.20 -1.15 -23.34
CA HIS A 33 -18.02 -1.70 -22.70
C HIS A 33 -18.44 -2.74 -21.66
N GLY A 34 -18.38 -4.01 -22.04
CA GLY A 34 -18.21 -5.09 -21.06
C GLY A 34 -16.91 -4.90 -20.27
N PRO A 35 -16.75 -5.54 -19.10
CA PRO A 35 -15.58 -5.37 -18.26
C PRO A 35 -14.30 -5.71 -19.04
N VAL A 36 -13.33 -4.79 -19.01
CA VAL A 36 -12.03 -4.97 -19.65
C VAL A 36 -11.34 -6.19 -19.02
N PRO A 37 -10.87 -7.18 -19.81
CA PRO A 37 -10.22 -8.35 -19.25
C PRO A 37 -8.94 -7.95 -18.53
N LEU A 38 -8.82 -8.32 -17.26
CA LEU A 38 -7.60 -8.16 -16.49
C LEU A 38 -6.52 -9.06 -17.12
N ARG A 39 -5.51 -8.45 -17.75
CA ARG A 39 -4.34 -9.20 -18.26
C ARG A 39 -3.59 -9.82 -17.08
N PRO A 40 -3.04 -11.04 -17.21
CA PRO A 40 -2.20 -11.63 -16.17
C PRO A 40 -0.99 -10.72 -15.92
N TYR A 41 -0.98 -10.05 -14.78
CA TYR A 41 0.01 -9.02 -14.43
C TYR A 41 0.64 -9.32 -13.07
N ARG A 42 1.95 -9.12 -12.96
CA ARG A 42 2.68 -9.28 -11.69
C ARG A 42 2.32 -8.12 -10.76
N LEU A 43 1.71 -8.42 -9.61
CA LEU A 43 1.06 -7.38 -8.81
C LEU A 43 1.93 -6.61 -7.81
N ASN A 44 3.27 -6.68 -7.84
CA ASN A 44 4.06 -5.82 -6.93
C ASN A 44 5.45 -5.42 -7.47
N PRO A 45 5.97 -4.23 -7.08
CA PRO A 45 7.40 -3.91 -7.08
C PRO A 45 8.16 -4.65 -5.94
N PRO A 46 9.48 -4.49 -5.78
CA PRO A 46 10.27 -5.27 -4.79
C PRO A 46 10.00 -4.96 -3.31
N LEU A 47 9.31 -3.86 -2.97
CA LEU A 47 8.91 -3.53 -1.59
C LEU A 47 7.44 -3.10 -1.55
N PRO A 48 6.51 -3.91 -0.99
CA PRO A 48 5.13 -3.48 -0.83
C PRO A 48 4.97 -2.57 0.40
N GLU A 49 4.73 -1.29 0.18
CA GLU A 49 4.32 -0.34 1.22
C GLU A 49 2.82 -0.03 1.08
N GLY A 50 2.28 0.88 1.90
CA GLY A 50 0.86 1.21 1.92
C GLY A 50 0.26 1.46 0.52
N PRO A 51 0.87 2.31 -0.33
CA PRO A 51 0.38 2.58 -1.68
C PRO A 51 0.31 1.33 -2.57
N GLU A 52 1.34 0.48 -2.53
CA GLU A 52 1.35 -0.78 -3.27
C GLU A 52 0.28 -1.74 -2.76
N ILE A 53 0.11 -1.83 -1.44
CA ILE A 53 -0.89 -2.69 -0.82
C ILE A 53 -2.31 -2.20 -1.12
N ARG A 54 -2.57 -0.90 -1.15
CA ARG A 54 -3.86 -0.33 -1.58
C ARG A 54 -4.16 -0.61 -3.05
N ARG A 55 -3.17 -0.49 -3.93
CA ARG A 55 -3.34 -0.85 -5.36
C ARG A 55 -3.62 -2.34 -5.53
N LEU A 56 -2.91 -3.18 -4.78
CA LEU A 56 -3.15 -4.62 -4.75
C LEU A 56 -4.56 -4.94 -4.23
N ARG A 57 -4.98 -4.30 -3.13
CA ARG A 57 -6.35 -4.39 -2.60
C ARG A 57 -7.36 -4.10 -3.70
N ASN A 58 -7.25 -2.97 -4.40
CA ASN A 58 -8.21 -2.58 -5.44
C ASN A 58 -8.31 -3.63 -6.56
N ARG A 59 -7.18 -4.21 -6.97
CA ARG A 59 -7.16 -5.26 -8.00
C ARG A 59 -7.74 -6.59 -7.53
N LEU A 60 -7.52 -6.95 -6.28
CA LEU A 60 -8.17 -8.12 -5.68
C LEU A 60 -9.68 -7.89 -5.57
N ALA A 61 -10.09 -6.70 -5.10
CA ALA A 61 -11.50 -6.34 -4.99
C ALA A 61 -12.21 -6.44 -6.34
N GLU A 62 -11.63 -5.85 -7.40
CA GLU A 62 -12.15 -5.94 -8.77
C GLU A 62 -12.31 -7.39 -9.27
N ALA A 63 -11.46 -8.31 -8.79
CA ALA A 63 -11.42 -9.69 -9.26
C ALA A 63 -12.32 -10.65 -8.46
N ILE A 64 -12.40 -10.49 -7.14
CA ILE A 64 -12.98 -11.49 -6.24
C ILE A 64 -13.95 -10.94 -5.19
N GLU A 65 -14.04 -9.62 -4.96
CA GLU A 65 -15.01 -9.07 -4.01
C GLU A 65 -16.44 -9.22 -4.54
N GLY A 66 -17.37 -9.61 -3.66
CA GLY A 66 -18.76 -9.90 -4.00
C GLY A 66 -18.98 -11.27 -4.68
N GLU A 67 -17.91 -11.97 -5.06
CA GLU A 67 -18.02 -13.31 -5.63
C GLU A 67 -18.11 -14.40 -4.53
N THR A 68 -18.69 -15.53 -4.87
CA THR A 68 -18.63 -16.74 -4.04
C THR A 68 -17.28 -17.44 -4.24
N ALA A 69 -16.59 -17.73 -3.13
CA ALA A 69 -15.39 -18.55 -3.15
C ALA A 69 -15.78 -20.01 -3.41
N GLN A 70 -15.64 -20.47 -4.66
CA GLN A 70 -15.87 -21.87 -5.02
C GLN A 70 -14.95 -22.81 -4.25
N ARG A 71 -13.72 -22.34 -3.97
CA ARG A 71 -12.73 -23.06 -3.17
C ARG A 71 -11.72 -22.09 -2.57
N ILE A 72 -11.32 -22.33 -1.32
CA ILE A 72 -10.18 -21.66 -0.69
C ILE A 72 -9.17 -22.72 -0.25
N GLU A 73 -7.94 -22.62 -0.77
CA GLU A 73 -6.87 -23.57 -0.51
C GLU A 73 -5.72 -22.90 0.24
N PHE A 74 -5.42 -23.40 1.43
CA PHE A 74 -4.24 -23.06 2.22
C PHE A 74 -3.17 -24.14 2.04
N HIS A 75 -1.96 -23.70 1.72
CA HIS A 75 -0.78 -24.56 1.52
C HIS A 75 0.28 -24.36 2.64
N LEU A 76 -0.10 -23.66 3.71
CA LEU A 76 0.68 -23.61 4.95
C LEU A 76 0.18 -24.70 5.90
N PRO A 77 1.05 -25.59 6.43
CA PRO A 77 0.61 -26.72 7.26
C PRO A 77 -0.29 -26.33 8.43
N ARG A 78 -0.01 -25.19 9.09
CA ARG A 78 -0.82 -24.70 10.21
C ARG A 78 -2.22 -24.18 9.83
N LEU A 79 -2.53 -24.07 8.54
CA LEU A 79 -3.80 -23.55 8.04
C LEU A 79 -4.59 -24.58 7.22
N THR A 80 -4.04 -25.78 6.99
CA THR A 80 -4.73 -26.79 6.17
C THR A 80 -6.05 -27.25 6.79
N GLU A 81 -6.23 -27.07 8.09
CA GLU A 81 -7.51 -27.36 8.77
C GLU A 81 -8.68 -26.49 8.29
N TRP A 82 -8.40 -25.35 7.66
CA TRP A 82 -9.40 -24.43 7.09
C TRP A 82 -9.84 -24.81 5.68
N ASN A 83 -9.11 -25.73 5.01
CA ASN A 83 -9.48 -26.17 3.67
C ASN A 83 -10.88 -26.82 3.70
N GLY A 84 -11.75 -26.40 2.78
CA GLY A 84 -13.14 -26.83 2.72
C GLY A 84 -14.10 -26.11 3.67
N ARG A 85 -13.61 -25.44 4.73
CA ARG A 85 -14.48 -24.74 5.71
C ARG A 85 -15.01 -23.40 5.20
N LEU A 86 -14.28 -22.79 4.27
CA LEU A 86 -14.61 -21.48 3.69
C LEU A 86 -15.07 -21.60 2.23
N ASP A 87 -15.22 -22.83 1.74
CA ASP A 87 -15.74 -23.10 0.40
C ASP A 87 -17.23 -22.80 0.36
N GLY A 88 -17.70 -22.18 -0.73
CA GLY A 88 -19.08 -21.75 -0.90
C GLY A 88 -19.44 -20.45 -0.18
N CYS A 89 -18.55 -19.88 0.64
CA CYS A 89 -18.78 -18.61 1.33
C CYS A 89 -18.63 -17.40 0.38
N HIS A 90 -19.28 -16.28 0.72
CA HIS A 90 -19.16 -15.03 -0.02
C HIS A 90 -18.00 -14.18 0.49
N ILE A 91 -17.21 -13.65 -0.44
CA ILE A 91 -16.16 -12.67 -0.14
C ILE A 91 -16.81 -11.30 -0.05
N THR A 92 -16.97 -10.77 1.15
CA THR A 92 -17.76 -9.57 1.39
C THR A 92 -16.99 -8.28 1.14
N ALA A 93 -15.69 -8.27 1.40
CA ALA A 93 -14.82 -7.11 1.19
C ALA A 93 -13.34 -7.51 1.17
N ILE A 94 -12.53 -6.76 0.41
CA ILE A 94 -11.07 -6.75 0.55
C ILE A 94 -10.67 -5.42 1.20
N GLU A 95 -10.01 -5.48 2.35
CA GLU A 95 -9.49 -4.31 3.07
C GLU A 95 -7.96 -4.30 3.09
N SER A 96 -7.37 -3.11 3.15
CA SER A 96 -5.96 -2.93 3.47
C SER A 96 -5.81 -2.06 4.72
N ARG A 97 -5.02 -2.53 5.70
CA ARG A 97 -4.63 -1.76 6.89
C ARG A 97 -3.11 -1.73 7.02
N GLY A 98 -2.52 -0.56 6.86
CA GLY A 98 -1.09 -0.36 6.73
C GLY A 98 -0.52 -1.17 5.56
N LYS A 99 0.15 -2.28 5.87
CA LYS A 99 0.73 -3.20 4.87
C LYS A 99 0.11 -4.60 4.88
N ALA A 100 -0.96 -4.78 5.67
CA ALA A 100 -1.74 -6.01 5.69
C ALA A 100 -2.91 -5.93 4.70
N LEU A 101 -3.32 -7.09 4.21
CA LEU A 101 -4.55 -7.32 3.47
C LEU A 101 -5.49 -8.20 4.28
N LEU A 102 -6.76 -7.84 4.29
CA LEU A 102 -7.84 -8.59 4.91
C LEU A 102 -8.82 -8.99 3.82
N THR A 103 -9.12 -10.29 3.74
CA THR A 103 -10.20 -10.81 2.89
C THR A 103 -11.34 -11.22 3.82
N HIS A 104 -12.41 -10.43 3.83
CA HIS A 104 -13.56 -10.66 4.68
C HIS A 104 -14.51 -11.68 4.03
N ILE A 105 -15.01 -12.60 4.84
CA ILE A 105 -15.87 -13.69 4.41
C ILE A 105 -17.15 -13.67 5.26
N ASP A 106 -18.30 -13.91 4.64
CA ASP A 106 -19.62 -13.86 5.28
C ASP A 106 -19.83 -14.90 6.40
N SER A 107 -19.00 -15.93 6.47
CA SER A 107 -18.97 -16.93 7.55
C SER A 107 -18.48 -16.40 8.91
N GLY A 108 -18.32 -15.08 9.06
CA GLY A 108 -17.81 -14.44 10.27
C GLY A 108 -16.29 -14.51 10.41
N HIS A 109 -15.57 -14.92 9.37
CA HIS A 109 -14.11 -15.02 9.37
C HIS A 109 -13.46 -14.05 8.38
N SER A 110 -12.21 -13.72 8.63
CA SER A 110 -11.38 -12.92 7.75
C SER A 110 -10.01 -13.57 7.58
N ILE A 111 -9.53 -13.64 6.35
CA ILE A 111 -8.17 -14.08 6.05
C ILE A 111 -7.26 -12.86 6.12
N TYR A 112 -6.38 -12.84 7.12
CA TYR A 112 -5.28 -11.89 7.22
C TYR A 112 -4.11 -12.39 6.38
N SER A 113 -3.48 -11.48 5.62
CA SER A 113 -2.20 -11.77 4.97
C SER A 113 -1.28 -10.55 4.96
N HIS A 114 0.02 -10.81 5.13
CA HIS A 114 1.06 -9.81 4.99
C HIS A 114 2.12 -10.30 4.01
N ASN A 115 2.35 -9.53 2.94
CA ASN A 115 3.27 -9.96 1.88
C ASN A 115 4.73 -9.98 2.35
N GLN A 116 5.07 -9.23 3.39
CA GLN A 116 6.45 -9.03 3.81
C GLN A 116 7.28 -8.60 2.57
N LEU A 117 8.49 -9.14 2.39
CA LEU A 117 9.32 -8.82 1.22
C LEU A 117 9.01 -9.70 -0.01
N TYR A 118 8.55 -10.93 0.20
CA TYR A 118 8.54 -11.95 -0.85
C TYR A 118 7.14 -12.31 -1.36
N GLY A 119 6.11 -12.04 -0.57
CA GLY A 119 4.72 -12.30 -0.88
C GLY A 119 4.32 -11.71 -2.22
N ARG A 120 3.60 -12.51 -3.02
CA ARG A 120 3.15 -12.11 -4.34
C ARG A 120 1.75 -12.62 -4.58
N TRP A 121 0.83 -11.69 -4.83
CA TRP A 121 -0.47 -12.02 -5.36
C TRP A 121 -0.45 -12.07 -6.89
N PHE A 122 -1.17 -13.03 -7.45
CA PHE A 122 -1.52 -13.12 -8.85
C PHE A 122 -3.03 -13.18 -8.95
N VAL A 123 -3.60 -12.44 -9.90
CA VAL A 123 -4.99 -12.57 -10.30
C VAL A 123 -4.97 -13.12 -11.72
N VAL A 124 -5.57 -14.28 -11.91
CA VAL A 124 -5.61 -14.99 -13.19
C VAL A 124 -7.02 -15.52 -13.47
N PRO A 125 -7.46 -15.66 -14.72
CA PRO A 125 -8.68 -16.39 -15.04
C PRO A 125 -8.61 -17.86 -14.57
N PRO A 126 -9.75 -18.56 -14.45
CA PRO A 126 -9.78 -20.00 -14.27
C PRO A 126 -9.03 -20.70 -15.42
N GLY A 127 -8.19 -21.67 -15.07
CA GLY A 127 -7.38 -22.40 -16.05
C GLY A 127 -5.99 -22.72 -15.49
N GLU A 128 -4.96 -22.46 -16.28
CA GLU A 128 -3.58 -22.76 -15.90
C GLU A 128 -3.04 -21.78 -14.84
N PRO A 129 -2.28 -22.28 -13.84
CA PRO A 129 -1.63 -21.42 -12.86
C PRO A 129 -0.53 -20.56 -13.53
N PRO A 130 -0.14 -19.44 -12.91
CA PRO A 130 0.95 -18.62 -13.43
C PRO A 130 2.27 -19.42 -13.49
N ASP A 131 3.05 -19.20 -14.54
CA ASP A 131 4.41 -19.74 -14.64
C ASP A 131 5.33 -19.08 -13.60
N THR A 132 5.57 -19.79 -12.49
CA THR A 132 6.38 -19.32 -11.37
C THR A 132 6.97 -20.49 -10.59
N ARG A 133 8.21 -20.32 -10.11
CA ARG A 133 8.87 -21.26 -9.19
C ARG A 133 8.57 -20.97 -7.72
N ARG A 134 7.70 -20.00 -7.44
CA ARG A 134 7.33 -19.63 -6.07
C ARG A 134 6.40 -20.68 -5.48
N GLN A 135 6.43 -20.83 -4.16
CA GLN A 135 5.52 -21.71 -3.45
C GLN A 135 4.16 -21.03 -3.28
N LEU A 136 3.08 -21.68 -3.71
CA LEU A 136 1.71 -21.26 -3.44
C LEU A 136 1.43 -21.40 -1.93
N ARG A 137 0.71 -20.45 -1.36
CA ARG A 137 0.45 -20.35 0.09
C ARG A 137 -1.03 -20.23 0.41
N LEU A 138 -1.75 -19.47 -0.40
CA LEU A 138 -3.20 -19.32 -0.36
C LEU A 138 -3.73 -19.19 -1.79
N ALA A 139 -4.83 -19.86 -2.10
CA ALA A 139 -5.56 -19.70 -3.35
C ALA A 139 -7.04 -19.50 -3.06
N ILE A 140 -7.64 -18.48 -3.68
CA ILE A 140 -9.07 -18.21 -3.62
C ILE A 140 -9.61 -18.33 -5.04
N HIS A 141 -10.48 -19.30 -5.25
CA HIS A 141 -11.06 -19.62 -6.55
C HIS A 141 -12.47 -19.09 -6.60
N THR A 142 -12.75 -18.19 -7.54
CA THR A 142 -14.11 -17.75 -7.88
C THR A 142 -14.46 -18.20 -9.29
N ARG A 143 -15.71 -17.97 -9.69
CA ARG A 143 -16.17 -18.33 -11.03
C ARG A 143 -15.37 -17.62 -12.13
N ARG A 144 -14.97 -16.36 -11.90
CA ARG A 144 -14.37 -15.49 -12.92
C ARG A 144 -12.86 -15.38 -12.82
N TYR A 145 -12.30 -15.49 -11.63
CA TYR A 145 -10.88 -15.30 -11.38
C TYR A 145 -10.38 -16.20 -10.25
N ARG A 146 -9.06 -16.33 -10.16
CA ARG A 146 -8.34 -16.93 -9.05
C ARG A 146 -7.37 -15.90 -8.49
N ALA A 147 -7.43 -15.68 -7.19
CA ALA A 147 -6.46 -14.88 -6.46
C ALA A 147 -5.48 -15.82 -5.75
N LEU A 148 -4.22 -15.78 -6.16
CA LEU A 148 -3.19 -16.73 -5.75
C LEU A 148 -2.06 -15.99 -5.03
N LEU A 149 -1.88 -16.28 -3.74
CA LEU A 149 -0.80 -15.74 -2.92
C LEU A 149 0.34 -16.74 -2.84
N TYR A 150 1.50 -16.31 -3.33
CA TYR A 150 2.75 -17.05 -3.32
C TYR A 150 3.76 -16.46 -2.34
N SER A 151 4.63 -17.31 -1.81
CA SER A 151 5.80 -16.97 -0.97
C SER A 151 5.51 -16.31 0.40
N ALA A 152 4.32 -15.75 0.65
CA ALA A 152 3.99 -15.14 1.93
C ALA A 152 3.94 -16.20 3.04
N SER A 153 4.62 -15.93 4.16
CA SER A 153 4.64 -16.80 5.33
C SER A 153 3.65 -16.36 6.41
N ASP A 154 3.18 -15.11 6.34
CA ASP A 154 2.34 -14.46 7.33
C ASP A 154 0.91 -14.41 6.78
N ILE A 155 0.17 -15.47 7.09
CA ILE A 155 -1.23 -15.70 6.71
C ILE A 155 -1.89 -16.33 7.92
N GLU A 156 -3.07 -15.84 8.26
CA GLU A 156 -3.87 -16.26 9.41
C GLU A 156 -5.35 -16.16 9.06
N VAL A 157 -6.20 -16.95 9.73
CA VAL A 157 -7.66 -16.84 9.66
C VAL A 157 -8.14 -16.41 11.03
N TRP A 158 -8.90 -15.31 11.09
CA TRP A 158 -9.38 -14.70 12.32
C TRP A 158 -10.90 -14.56 12.31
N PRO A 159 -11.58 -14.67 13.46
CA PRO A 159 -12.93 -14.15 13.60
C PRO A 159 -12.94 -12.67 13.26
N THR A 160 -13.86 -12.25 12.39
CA THR A 160 -13.91 -10.88 11.85
C THR A 160 -14.14 -9.86 12.97
N ASP A 161 -14.94 -10.21 13.97
CA ASP A 161 -15.23 -9.39 15.15
C ASP A 161 -14.03 -9.22 16.10
N GLN A 162 -13.04 -10.12 16.02
CA GLN A 162 -11.82 -10.10 16.83
C GLN A 162 -10.60 -9.51 16.11
N LEU A 163 -10.76 -9.00 14.88
CA LEU A 163 -9.65 -8.41 14.12
C LEU A 163 -8.96 -7.23 14.84
N SER A 164 -9.68 -6.51 15.70
CA SER A 164 -9.12 -5.43 16.51
C SER A 164 -8.08 -5.92 17.52
N GLU A 165 -8.08 -7.21 17.86
CA GLU A 165 -7.16 -7.83 18.79
C GLU A 165 -5.91 -8.41 18.12
N HIS A 166 -5.93 -8.56 16.78
CA HIS A 166 -4.83 -9.11 16.01
C HIS A 166 -3.52 -8.33 16.31
N PRO A 167 -2.41 -9.01 16.70
CA PRO A 167 -1.20 -8.35 17.22
C PRO A 167 -0.61 -7.26 16.32
N PHE A 168 -0.63 -7.46 14.99
CA PHE A 168 -0.24 -6.43 14.04
C PHE A 168 -1.25 -5.27 13.97
N LEU A 169 -2.53 -5.56 13.73
CA LEU A 169 -3.59 -4.56 13.52
C LEU A 169 -3.81 -3.68 14.76
N LYS A 170 -3.81 -4.27 15.96
CA LYS A 170 -3.98 -3.57 17.24
C LYS A 170 -2.93 -2.49 17.50
N ARG A 171 -1.74 -2.63 16.91
CA ARG A 171 -0.61 -1.72 17.12
C ARG A 171 -0.49 -0.65 16.04
N LEU A 172 -1.32 -0.67 15.01
CA LEU A 172 -1.22 0.30 13.93
C LEU A 172 -1.50 1.72 14.44
N GLY A 173 -0.65 2.66 14.01
CA GLY A 173 -0.97 4.07 14.09
C GLY A 173 -2.00 4.45 13.01
N PRO A 174 -2.29 5.75 12.86
CA PRO A 174 -3.12 6.24 11.77
C PRO A 174 -2.58 5.74 10.42
N ASP A 175 -3.46 5.26 9.55
CA ASP A 175 -3.08 4.76 8.23
C ASP A 175 -2.88 5.93 7.28
N VAL A 176 -1.73 5.94 6.61
CA VAL A 176 -1.36 7.01 5.69
C VAL A 176 -2.36 7.21 4.55
N LEU A 177 -3.03 6.17 4.08
CA LEU A 177 -3.99 6.26 2.98
C LEU A 177 -5.44 6.38 3.45
N ASP A 178 -5.67 6.44 4.76
CA ASP A 178 -6.99 6.71 5.32
C ASP A 178 -7.30 8.21 5.21
N GLU A 179 -8.48 8.54 4.69
CA GLU A 179 -8.93 9.91 4.48
C GLU A 179 -9.12 10.68 5.79
N THR A 180 -9.27 9.96 6.91
CA THR A 180 -9.37 10.53 8.25
C THR A 180 -8.01 10.90 8.84
N THR A 181 -6.89 10.41 8.28
CA THR A 181 -5.54 10.73 8.76
C THR A 181 -5.15 12.15 8.35
N THR A 182 -5.06 13.04 9.33
CA THR A 182 -4.75 14.46 9.10
C THR A 182 -3.29 14.81 9.39
N THR A 183 -2.82 15.90 8.78
CA THR A 183 -1.50 16.50 9.08
C THR A 183 -1.35 16.84 10.56
N ALA A 184 -2.43 17.32 11.20
CA ALA A 184 -2.44 17.67 12.62
C ALA A 184 -2.17 16.44 13.50
N MET A 185 -2.78 15.29 13.19
CA MET A 185 -2.52 14.04 13.91
C MET A 185 -1.04 13.63 13.79
N VAL A 186 -0.43 13.75 12.61
CA VAL A 186 0.99 13.42 12.46
C VAL A 186 1.87 14.39 13.25
N LEU A 187 1.56 15.69 13.23
CA LEU A 187 2.30 16.70 13.99
C LEU A 187 2.21 16.47 15.50
N GLU A 188 1.02 16.14 16.01
CA GLU A 188 0.83 15.76 17.41
C GLU A 188 1.70 14.56 17.78
N ARG A 189 1.72 13.52 16.94
CA ARG A 189 2.54 12.33 17.16
C ARG A 189 4.04 12.62 17.13
N LEU A 190 4.50 13.55 16.28
CA LEU A 190 5.92 13.98 16.28
C LEU A 190 6.31 14.65 17.61
N ARG A 191 5.38 15.34 18.25
CA ARG A 191 5.57 16.01 19.55
C ARG A 191 5.35 15.10 20.76
N ASP A 192 4.69 13.97 20.58
CA ASP A 192 4.39 13.01 21.65
C ASP A 192 5.67 12.42 22.27
N LYS A 193 5.65 12.23 23.59
CA LYS A 193 6.81 11.77 24.37
C LYS A 193 7.34 10.39 23.95
N ALA A 194 6.49 9.56 23.35
CA ALA A 194 6.87 8.25 22.82
C ALA A 194 7.76 8.35 21.57
N TRP A 195 7.69 9.46 20.81
CA TRP A 195 8.35 9.60 19.51
C TRP A 195 9.38 10.70 19.45
N TRP A 196 9.16 11.82 20.16
CA TRP A 196 9.93 13.06 19.97
C TRP A 196 11.45 12.96 20.15
N ARG A 197 11.95 11.96 20.90
CA ARG A 197 13.39 11.68 21.10
C ARG A 197 13.93 10.54 20.25
N ARG A 198 13.08 9.85 19.48
CA ARG A 198 13.49 8.77 18.57
C ARG A 198 14.02 9.39 17.28
N ARG A 199 14.98 8.71 16.65
CA ARG A 199 15.54 9.12 15.35
C ARG A 199 14.49 8.94 14.26
N LEU A 200 14.29 9.96 13.41
CA LEU A 200 13.33 9.94 12.30
C LEU A 200 13.49 8.68 11.44
N GLY A 201 14.73 8.34 11.09
CA GLY A 201 15.06 7.20 10.25
C GLY A 201 14.58 5.84 10.79
N GLY A 202 14.48 5.72 12.11
CA GLY A 202 14.05 4.49 12.79
C GLY A 202 12.54 4.40 12.94
N PHE A 203 11.89 5.46 13.46
CA PHE A 203 10.48 5.37 13.78
C PHE A 203 9.55 5.61 12.58
N LEU A 204 10.00 6.23 11.50
CA LEU A 204 9.16 6.42 10.30
C LEU A 204 8.77 5.10 9.62
N THR A 205 9.48 4.00 9.88
CA THR A 205 9.11 2.66 9.43
C THR A 205 8.33 1.87 10.48
N ASP A 206 8.20 2.40 11.70
CA ASP A 206 7.43 1.80 12.79
C ASP A 206 5.94 1.97 12.48
N GLN A 207 5.24 0.86 12.22
CA GLN A 207 3.82 0.90 11.83
C GLN A 207 2.92 1.44 12.94
N SER A 208 3.42 1.50 14.19
CA SER A 208 2.69 2.15 15.27
C SER A 208 2.81 3.67 15.26
N PHE A 209 3.76 4.27 14.54
CA PHE A 209 3.79 5.72 14.33
C PHE A 209 2.75 6.14 13.30
N VAL A 210 2.93 5.74 12.04
CA VAL A 210 2.00 5.93 10.93
C VAL A 210 2.04 4.66 10.09
N ALA A 211 0.90 4.00 9.95
CA ALA A 211 0.80 2.73 9.25
C ALA A 211 0.92 2.94 7.74
N GLY A 212 1.52 1.97 7.05
CA GLY A 212 1.71 2.01 5.59
C GLY A 212 3.09 2.53 5.16
N LEU A 213 3.80 3.27 6.01
CA LEU A 213 5.15 3.76 5.69
C LEU A 213 6.17 2.64 5.66
N GLY A 214 7.00 2.58 4.63
CA GLY A 214 8.19 1.73 4.61
C GLY A 214 9.45 2.51 4.26
N ASN A 215 10.42 1.77 3.74
CA ASN A 215 11.76 2.27 3.54
C ASN A 215 11.83 3.31 2.42
N TYR A 216 11.13 3.09 1.29
CA TYR A 216 11.18 4.06 0.20
C TYR A 216 10.42 5.33 0.57
N LEU A 217 9.22 5.22 1.15
CA LEU A 217 8.47 6.40 1.58
C LEU A 217 9.27 7.19 2.61
N ARG A 218 9.87 6.53 3.60
CA ARG A 218 10.75 7.21 4.57
C ARG A 218 11.85 8.02 3.88
N CYS A 219 12.54 7.44 2.90
CA CYS A 219 13.62 8.12 2.20
C CYS A 219 13.09 9.34 1.43
N GLU A 220 11.99 9.20 0.70
CA GLU A 220 11.35 10.30 -0.05
C GLU A 220 10.88 11.42 0.91
N ILE A 221 10.23 11.06 2.01
CA ILE A 221 9.76 11.99 3.04
C ILE A 221 10.91 12.81 3.62
N LEU A 222 11.99 12.14 4.02
CA LEU A 222 13.15 12.80 4.60
C LEU A 222 13.88 13.68 3.58
N PHE A 223 13.96 13.23 2.33
CA PHE A 223 14.55 13.98 1.23
C PHE A 223 13.76 15.27 0.96
N VAL A 224 12.44 15.17 0.77
CA VAL A 224 11.57 16.32 0.52
C VAL A 224 11.55 17.29 1.71
N ALA A 225 11.56 16.79 2.94
CA ALA A 225 11.62 17.62 4.13
C ALA A 225 13.01 18.26 4.37
N GLY A 226 14.05 17.78 3.69
CA GLY A 226 15.44 18.20 3.91
C GLY A 226 15.97 17.80 5.29
N LEU A 227 15.56 16.64 5.80
CA LEU A 227 15.89 16.16 7.14
C LEU A 227 16.79 14.93 7.10
N HIS A 228 17.80 14.91 7.97
CA HIS A 228 18.70 13.78 8.13
C HIS A 228 18.04 12.69 8.99
N PRO A 229 18.17 11.38 8.66
CA PRO A 229 17.53 10.29 9.40
C PRO A 229 17.92 10.21 10.88
N ASN A 230 19.07 10.77 11.29
CA ASN A 230 19.49 10.81 12.69
C ASN A 230 18.91 11.97 13.51
N GLN A 231 18.23 12.93 12.89
CA GLN A 231 17.53 13.98 13.63
C GLN A 231 16.37 13.39 14.44
N ARG A 232 15.94 14.14 15.46
CA ARG A 232 14.83 13.78 16.34
C ARG A 232 13.83 14.94 16.33
N PRO A 233 12.52 14.68 16.44
CA PRO A 233 11.52 15.75 16.45
C PRO A 233 11.78 16.83 17.50
N CYS A 234 12.34 16.48 18.67
CA CYS A 234 12.67 17.45 19.72
C CYS A 234 13.78 18.45 19.36
N ASP A 235 14.54 18.18 18.30
CA ASP A 235 15.62 19.04 17.81
C ASP A 235 15.19 19.87 16.58
N LEU A 236 13.92 19.72 16.14
CA LEU A 236 13.40 20.39 14.94
C LEU A 236 12.70 21.70 15.30
N ASP A 237 12.88 22.71 14.45
CA ASP A 237 12.05 23.91 14.50
C ASP A 237 10.63 23.68 13.94
N GLU A 238 9.73 24.63 14.14
CA GLU A 238 8.34 24.54 13.67
C GLU A 238 8.21 24.42 12.15
N LEU A 239 9.13 25.04 11.39
CA LEU A 239 9.14 24.93 9.93
C LEU A 239 9.57 23.54 9.47
N GLN A 240 10.50 22.90 10.17
CA GLN A 240 10.95 21.53 9.92
C GLN A 240 9.86 20.52 10.29
N LEU A 241 9.19 20.70 11.43
CA LEU A 241 8.05 19.88 11.84
C LEU A 241 6.87 20.00 10.86
N SER A 242 6.61 21.20 10.35
CA SER A 242 5.62 21.42 9.30
C SER A 242 6.00 20.72 7.99
N ARG A 243 7.26 20.85 7.53
CA ARG A 243 7.75 20.22 6.29
C ARG A 243 7.64 18.70 6.27
N ILE A 244 7.97 18.03 7.38
CA ILE A 244 7.86 16.56 7.46
C ILE A 244 6.41 16.09 7.60
N SER A 245 5.51 16.92 8.14
CA SER A 245 4.11 16.55 8.33
C SER A 245 3.22 16.85 7.13
N HIS A 246 3.57 17.82 6.28
CA HIS A 246 2.70 18.39 5.26
C HIS A 246 3.20 18.17 3.82
N HIS A 247 2.30 17.76 2.90
CA HIS A 247 2.64 17.69 1.47
C HIS A 247 2.56 19.09 0.82
N PRO A 248 3.61 19.59 0.13
CA PRO A 248 3.65 20.97 -0.36
C PRO A 248 2.61 21.34 -1.43
N SER A 249 1.99 20.36 -2.10
CA SER A 249 1.01 20.59 -3.18
C SER A 249 -0.42 20.07 -2.90
N ARG A 250 -0.69 19.51 -1.72
CA ARG A 250 -2.02 18.98 -1.35
C ARG A 250 -2.25 19.23 0.13
N ASN A 251 -3.45 19.65 0.54
CA ASN A 251 -3.84 19.80 1.95
C ASN A 251 -4.02 18.43 2.64
N ARG A 252 -2.99 17.57 2.56
CA ARG A 252 -2.91 16.19 3.06
C ARG A 252 -1.50 15.96 3.64
N PRO A 253 -1.31 14.95 4.50
CA PRO A 253 0.01 14.62 5.03
C PRO A 253 1.01 14.33 3.89
N LEU A 254 2.30 14.65 4.07
CA LEU A 254 3.40 14.37 3.10
C LEU A 254 3.45 12.89 2.67
N PHE A 255 2.85 12.05 3.49
CA PHE A 255 2.83 10.61 3.43
C PHE A 255 1.86 10.04 2.37
N VAL A 256 0.95 10.85 1.79
CA VAL A 256 -0.09 10.40 0.84
C VAL A 256 0.26 10.74 -0.61
N ALA A 257 0.72 9.75 -1.39
CA ALA A 257 0.88 9.86 -2.84
C ALA A 257 -0.46 9.83 -3.59
#